data_AF-K6UZG8-F1
#
_entry.id   AF-K6UZG8-F1
#
_cell.length_a   1.000
_cell.length_b   1.000
_cell.length_c   1.000
_cell.angle_alpha   90.00
_cell.angle_beta   90.00
_cell.angle_gamma   90.00
#
_symmetry.space_group_name_H-M   'P 1'
#
loop_
_entity.id
_entity.type
_entity.pdbx_description
1 polymer ?
#
loop_
_entity_poly.entity_id
_entity_poly.type
_entity_poly.pdbx_seq_one_letter_code
_entity_poly.pdbx_strand_id
1 'polypeptide(L)'
;DNALKHVAFYELYDKFNEDNKEDTKKTYKKYCNKVTVINGNNEVSNLCEKLARNLMNVSNLEDREKSNIGCAYFIHWVYEELMNISDIKSNYSYNNPVIKELYNVVKEINLKEYMYKPCYVHFDYTLDEWKEWKVLHDYFMNYECNAKDDAGYNKDKCKISCEELNKINELYAKYIKNSCTFFSNKNYFNERPEYFNCDQKYNPHNLYLHLKCNEKEPEKLFRKVEPPQSIDHYSKYITEKSEEQRLLYKNVANTFRPSEEKEVPLTSDPFYTIVSGIFGLLGMFLVFSFFTK
;
A
#
# COMPACT_ATOMS: atom_id res chain seq x y z
N ASP A 1 15.76 24.42 -5.82
CA ASP A 1 15.63 23.93 -4.44
C ASP A 1 14.20 23.52 -4.13
N ASN A 2 14.02 22.32 -3.58
CA ASN A 2 12.73 21.81 -3.12
C ASN A 2 12.44 22.35 -1.71
N ALA A 3 11.37 23.12 -1.55
CA ALA A 3 10.99 23.73 -0.28
C ALA A 3 10.65 22.72 0.83
N LEU A 4 10.46 21.43 0.50
CA LEU A 4 10.16 20.36 1.44
C LEU A 4 11.40 19.57 1.88
N LYS A 5 12.59 19.80 1.29
CA LYS A 5 13.80 18.99 1.55
C LYS A 5 14.25 19.02 3.02
N HIS A 6 13.94 20.10 3.74
CA HIS A 6 14.35 20.35 5.12
C HIS A 6 13.19 20.43 6.13
N VAL A 7 11.95 20.22 5.69
CA VAL A 7 10.76 20.30 6.55
C VAL A 7 10.54 18.95 7.23
N ALA A 8 10.29 18.94 8.54
CA ALA A 8 9.97 17.70 9.23
C ALA A 8 8.58 17.20 8.78
N PHE A 9 8.38 15.89 8.67
CA PHE A 9 7.15 15.34 8.09
C PHE A 9 5.87 15.80 8.83
N TYR A 10 5.93 15.98 10.14
CA TYR A 10 4.80 16.48 10.93
C TYR A 10 4.44 17.94 10.64
N GLU A 11 5.33 18.72 10.01
CA GLU A 11 5.12 20.12 9.63
C GLU A 11 4.63 20.27 8.18
N LEU A 12 4.43 19.15 7.45
CA LEU A 12 4.03 19.20 6.05
C LEU A 12 2.66 19.83 5.83
N TYR A 13 1.71 19.65 6.75
CA TYR A 13 0.37 20.25 6.63
C TYR A 13 0.44 21.77 6.62
N ASP A 14 1.21 22.37 7.54
CA ASP A 14 1.42 23.82 7.58
C ASP A 14 2.03 24.30 6.25
N LYS A 15 2.99 23.54 5.73
CA LYS A 15 3.63 23.84 4.46
C LYS A 15 2.70 23.71 3.26
N PHE A 16 1.82 22.72 3.27
CA PHE A 16 0.80 22.53 2.24
C PHE A 16 -0.25 23.62 2.25
N ASN A 17 -0.51 24.22 3.41
CA ASN A 17 -1.47 25.31 3.59
C ASN A 17 -0.94 26.69 3.22
N GLU A 18 0.39 26.88 3.13
CA GLU A 18 0.98 28.14 2.67
C GLU A 18 0.39 28.60 1.32
N ASP A 19 0.38 29.91 1.09
CA ASP A 19 -0.05 30.48 -0.18
C ASP A 19 1.02 30.38 -1.26
N ASN A 20 0.58 30.35 -2.52
CA ASN A 20 1.49 30.33 -3.66
C ASN A 20 2.27 31.63 -3.74
N LYS A 21 3.60 31.55 -3.92
CA LYS A 21 4.41 32.72 -4.24
C LYS A 21 4.00 33.27 -5.61
N GLU A 22 3.92 34.60 -5.72
CA GLU A 22 3.43 35.33 -6.91
C GLU A 22 4.12 34.90 -8.21
N ASP A 23 5.41 34.61 -8.14
CA ASP A 23 6.29 34.21 -9.25
C ASP A 23 6.04 32.79 -9.77
N THR A 24 5.63 31.86 -8.88
CA THR A 24 5.37 30.45 -9.22
C THR A 24 3.89 30.16 -9.48
N LYS A 25 3.00 31.08 -9.08
CA LYS A 25 1.54 30.95 -9.23
C LYS A 25 1.10 30.64 -10.66
N LYS A 26 1.74 31.25 -11.67
CA LYS A 26 1.45 30.99 -13.10
C LYS A 26 1.71 29.53 -13.50
N THR A 27 2.73 28.89 -12.93
CA THR A 27 3.11 27.51 -13.27
C THR A 27 2.06 26.51 -12.84
N TYR A 28 1.50 26.67 -11.63
CA TYR A 28 0.49 25.75 -11.10
C TYR A 28 -0.89 26.01 -11.70
N LYS A 29 -1.23 27.29 -11.86
CA LYS A 29 -2.51 27.73 -12.44
C LYS A 29 -2.78 27.15 -13.83
N LYS A 30 -1.73 26.90 -14.64
CA LYS A 30 -1.87 26.33 -16.00
C LYS A 30 -2.61 24.98 -16.00
N TYR A 31 -2.43 24.16 -14.95
CA TYR A 31 -3.12 22.87 -14.82
C TYR A 31 -4.58 23.06 -14.36
N CYS A 32 -4.89 24.15 -13.66
CA CYS A 32 -6.17 24.36 -12.99
C CYS A 32 -7.22 25.14 -13.80
N ASN A 33 -6.88 25.62 -15.00
CA ASN A 33 -7.77 26.45 -15.82
C ASN A 33 -9.18 25.85 -16.01
N LYS A 34 -9.28 24.53 -16.20
CA LYS A 34 -10.56 23.84 -16.38
C LYS A 34 -11.39 23.79 -15.09
N VAL A 35 -10.74 23.60 -13.94
CA VAL A 35 -11.40 23.65 -12.62
C VAL A 35 -12.02 25.03 -12.38
N THR A 36 -11.30 26.11 -12.71
CA THR A 36 -11.80 27.48 -12.59
C THR A 36 -13.05 27.72 -13.43
N VAL A 37 -13.08 27.19 -14.66
CA VAL A 37 -14.23 27.33 -15.57
C VAL A 37 -15.45 26.55 -15.05
N ILE A 38 -15.24 25.35 -14.52
CA ILE A 38 -16.34 24.48 -14.06
C ILE A 38 -17.00 25.03 -12.80
N ASN A 39 -16.21 25.53 -11.85
CA ASN A 39 -16.73 25.78 -10.52
C ASN A 39 -17.04 27.27 -10.24
N GLY A 40 -16.41 28.23 -10.94
CA GLY A 40 -16.60 29.68 -10.69
C GLY A 40 -16.28 30.17 -9.26
N ASN A 41 -16.12 29.26 -8.30
CA ASN A 41 -15.77 29.47 -6.90
C ASN A 41 -14.25 29.62 -6.78
N ASN A 42 -13.84 30.73 -6.19
CA ASN A 42 -12.44 31.04 -5.93
C ASN A 42 -11.78 30.03 -4.98
N GLU A 43 -12.54 29.43 -4.06
CA GLU A 43 -12.05 28.48 -3.07
C GLU A 43 -11.48 27.21 -3.71
N VAL A 44 -12.24 26.58 -4.61
CA VAL A 44 -11.80 25.37 -5.31
C VAL A 44 -10.69 25.67 -6.31
N SER A 45 -10.73 26.85 -6.94
CA SER A 45 -9.64 27.28 -7.82
C SER A 45 -8.32 27.41 -7.03
N ASN A 46 -8.37 28.03 -5.85
CA ASN A 46 -7.23 28.15 -4.95
C ASN A 46 -6.74 26.79 -4.46
N LEU A 47 -7.66 25.88 -4.09
CA LEU A 47 -7.31 24.51 -3.71
C LEU A 47 -6.61 23.78 -4.85
N CYS A 48 -7.10 23.89 -6.09
CA CYS A 48 -6.44 23.26 -7.23
C CYS A 48 -5.00 23.76 -7.40
N GLU A 49 -4.77 25.08 -7.28
CA GLU A 49 -3.42 25.62 -7.40
C GLU A 49 -2.49 25.12 -6.28
N LYS A 50 -2.97 25.05 -5.02
CA LYS A 50 -2.22 24.48 -3.90
C LYS A 50 -1.94 22.98 -4.11
N LEU A 51 -2.93 22.23 -4.56
CA LEU A 51 -2.81 20.81 -4.88
C LEU A 51 -1.73 20.57 -5.93
N ALA A 52 -1.76 21.31 -7.04
CA ALA A 52 -0.77 21.20 -8.11
C ALA A 52 0.65 21.51 -7.58
N ARG A 53 0.82 22.59 -6.81
CA ARG A 53 2.10 22.91 -6.17
C ARG A 53 2.58 21.79 -5.25
N ASN A 54 1.73 21.35 -4.33
CA ASN A 54 2.11 20.40 -3.29
C ASN A 54 2.47 19.05 -3.91
N LEU A 55 1.71 18.59 -4.91
CA LEU A 55 2.01 17.39 -5.70
C LEU A 55 3.39 17.47 -6.36
N MET A 56 3.70 18.58 -7.04
CA MET A 56 5.01 18.77 -7.66
C MET A 56 6.13 18.77 -6.61
N ASN A 57 5.92 19.40 -5.46
CA ASN A 57 6.93 19.48 -4.40
C ASN A 57 7.23 18.11 -3.78
N VAL A 58 6.22 17.30 -3.45
CA VAL A 58 6.45 15.96 -2.86
C VAL A 58 7.05 14.98 -3.88
N SER A 59 6.68 15.12 -5.15
CA SER A 59 7.20 14.28 -6.25
C SER A 59 8.64 14.66 -6.65
N ASN A 60 9.03 15.92 -6.46
CA ASN A 60 10.40 16.42 -6.69
C ASN A 60 11.40 16.03 -5.59
N LEU A 61 11.01 15.31 -4.54
CA LEU A 61 11.95 14.88 -3.52
C LEU A 61 12.92 13.82 -4.09
N GLU A 62 14.22 14.08 -3.96
CA GLU A 62 15.28 13.20 -4.48
C GLU A 62 15.21 11.82 -3.81
N ASP A 63 15.07 11.83 -2.49
CA ASP A 63 14.93 10.64 -1.67
C ASP A 63 13.55 9.99 -1.87
N ARG A 64 13.56 8.70 -2.25
CA ARG A 64 12.33 7.97 -2.58
C ARG A 64 11.47 7.67 -1.35
N GLU A 65 12.09 7.37 -0.22
CA GLU A 65 11.36 7.12 1.02
C GLU A 65 10.67 8.40 1.48
N LYS A 66 11.39 9.52 1.48
CA LYS A 66 10.82 10.83 1.80
C LYS A 66 9.73 11.25 0.83
N SER A 67 9.90 10.97 -0.46
CA SER A 67 8.89 11.23 -1.48
C SER A 67 7.61 10.41 -1.23
N ASN A 68 7.74 9.13 -0.90
CA ASN A 68 6.61 8.27 -0.59
C ASN A 68 5.87 8.74 0.68
N ILE A 69 6.60 9.05 1.76
CA ILE A 69 6.01 9.59 2.98
C ILE A 69 5.32 10.93 2.68
N GLY A 70 5.99 11.85 2.00
CA GLY A 70 5.40 13.13 1.61
C GLY A 70 4.15 12.97 0.75
N CYS A 71 4.13 11.98 -0.14
CA CYS A 71 2.95 11.64 -0.93
C CYS A 71 1.78 11.15 -0.06
N ALA A 72 2.03 10.28 0.91
CA ALA A 72 0.99 9.83 1.85
C ALA A 72 0.37 11.01 2.60
N TYR A 73 1.19 11.91 3.15
CA TYR A 73 0.72 13.15 3.79
C TYR A 73 -0.08 14.04 2.84
N PHE A 74 0.40 14.21 1.60
CA PHE A 74 -0.26 15.01 0.59
C PHE A 74 -1.64 14.45 0.23
N ILE A 75 -1.77 13.13 0.08
CA ILE A 75 -3.05 12.45 -0.20
C ILE A 75 -4.05 12.81 0.90
N HIS A 76 -3.72 12.60 2.17
CA HIS A 76 -4.62 12.92 3.29
C HIS A 76 -4.94 14.41 3.39
N TRP A 77 -3.97 15.28 3.15
CA TRP A 77 -4.19 16.74 3.10
C TRP A 77 -5.20 17.13 2.02
N VAL A 78 -5.13 16.54 0.82
CA VAL A 78 -6.11 16.80 -0.25
C VAL A 78 -7.53 16.47 0.21
N TYR A 79 -7.72 15.37 0.94
CA TYR A 79 -9.06 14.99 1.42
C TYR A 79 -9.59 15.94 2.49
N GLU A 80 -8.75 16.38 3.42
CA GLU A 80 -9.16 17.37 4.42
C GLU A 80 -9.62 18.67 3.78
N GLU A 81 -8.83 19.19 2.83
CA GLU A 81 -9.18 20.42 2.13
C GLU A 81 -10.48 20.30 1.33
N LEU A 82 -10.69 19.16 0.66
CA LEU A 82 -11.96 18.89 -0.02
C LEU A 82 -13.14 18.85 0.94
N MET A 83 -12.93 18.33 2.15
CA MET A 83 -13.98 18.23 3.17
C MET A 83 -14.29 19.56 3.86
N ASN A 84 -13.40 20.54 3.77
CA ASN A 84 -13.66 21.90 4.25
C ASN A 84 -14.59 22.68 3.31
N ILE A 85 -14.69 22.27 2.04
CA ILE A 85 -15.58 22.91 1.05
C ILE A 85 -16.98 22.29 1.13
N SER A 86 -17.97 23.07 1.60
CA SER A 86 -19.33 22.58 1.89
C SER A 86 -20.03 21.92 0.69
N ASP A 87 -19.90 22.51 -0.51
CA ASP A 87 -20.51 21.97 -1.74
C ASP A 87 -19.88 20.65 -2.17
N ILE A 88 -18.58 20.47 -1.93
CA ILE A 88 -17.87 19.23 -2.21
C ILE A 88 -18.24 18.18 -1.18
N LYS A 89 -18.21 18.51 0.11
CA LYS A 89 -18.53 17.59 1.20
C LYS A 89 -19.95 17.02 1.07
N SER A 90 -20.93 17.86 0.75
CA SER A 90 -22.34 17.45 0.64
C SER A 90 -22.62 16.57 -0.58
N ASN A 91 -21.79 16.65 -1.62
CA ASN A 91 -21.98 15.93 -2.88
C ASN A 91 -20.68 15.24 -3.32
N TYR A 92 -19.96 14.66 -2.35
CA TYR A 92 -18.70 13.99 -2.60
C TYR A 92 -18.96 12.69 -3.35
N SER A 93 -18.46 12.62 -4.58
CA SER A 93 -18.56 11.47 -5.44
C SER A 93 -17.50 11.58 -6.54
N TYR A 94 -16.98 10.46 -7.01
CA TYR A 94 -16.15 10.41 -8.21
C TYR A 94 -16.83 11.05 -9.45
N ASN A 95 -18.17 11.03 -9.49
CA ASN A 95 -18.94 11.62 -10.58
C ASN A 95 -19.10 13.15 -10.48
N ASN A 96 -18.69 13.76 -9.36
CA ASN A 96 -18.72 15.21 -9.20
C ASN A 96 -17.75 15.84 -10.24
N PRO A 97 -18.21 16.77 -11.10
CA PRO A 97 -17.38 17.36 -12.15
C PRO A 97 -16.09 18.01 -11.64
N VAL A 98 -16.15 18.62 -10.46
CA VAL A 98 -14.99 19.25 -9.82
C VAL A 98 -13.97 18.18 -9.40
N ILE A 99 -14.43 17.13 -8.72
CA ILE A 99 -13.57 16.02 -8.29
C ILE A 99 -12.91 15.33 -9.48
N LYS A 100 -13.68 15.08 -10.55
CA LYS A 100 -13.16 14.51 -11.79
C LYS A 100 -12.09 15.38 -12.42
N GLU A 101 -12.26 16.71 -12.39
CA GLU A 101 -11.26 17.61 -12.94
C GLU A 101 -10.02 17.73 -12.06
N LEU A 102 -10.16 17.70 -10.73
CA LEU A 102 -9.01 17.60 -9.82
C LEU A 102 -8.22 16.32 -10.05
N TYR A 103 -8.90 15.18 -10.28
CA TYR A 103 -8.25 13.94 -10.68
C TYR A 103 -7.47 14.09 -11.99
N ASN A 104 -8.04 14.78 -12.99
CA ASN A 104 -7.34 15.06 -14.24
C ASN A 104 -6.07 15.88 -14.03
N VAL A 105 -6.09 16.87 -13.13
CA VAL A 105 -4.91 17.66 -12.75
C VAL A 105 -3.83 16.77 -12.15
N VAL A 106 -4.17 15.93 -11.16
CA VAL A 106 -3.23 14.98 -10.54
C VAL A 106 -2.63 14.06 -11.59
N LYS A 107 -3.46 13.51 -12.47
CA LYS A 107 -3.03 12.61 -13.54
C LYS A 107 -2.09 13.32 -14.53
N GLU A 108 -2.45 14.52 -14.97
CA GLU A 108 -1.66 15.29 -15.93
C GLU A 108 -0.26 15.61 -15.38
N ILE A 109 -0.17 16.08 -14.14
CA ILE A 109 1.10 16.41 -13.50
C ILE A 109 1.98 15.15 -13.36
N ASN A 110 1.41 14.05 -12.86
CA ASN A 110 2.16 12.79 -12.71
C ASN A 110 2.68 12.26 -14.04
N LEU A 111 1.85 12.28 -15.09
CA LEU A 111 2.24 11.75 -16.40
C LEU A 111 3.27 12.64 -17.12
N LYS A 112 3.15 13.96 -17.01
CA LYS A 112 4.04 14.90 -17.71
C LYS A 112 5.37 15.11 -16.99
N GLU A 113 5.34 15.21 -15.67
CA GLU A 113 6.48 15.70 -14.89
C GLU A 113 7.12 14.60 -14.01
N TYR A 114 6.36 13.56 -13.60
CA TYR A 114 6.77 12.61 -12.55
C TYR A 114 6.52 11.13 -12.88
N MET A 115 6.57 10.74 -14.16
CA MET A 115 6.18 9.40 -14.62
C MET A 115 6.86 8.24 -13.84
N TYR A 116 8.10 8.44 -13.39
CA TYR A 116 8.89 7.42 -12.68
C TYR A 116 8.77 7.45 -11.15
N LYS A 117 8.11 8.47 -10.59
CA LYS A 117 7.85 8.62 -9.15
C LYS A 117 6.46 9.25 -8.93
N PRO A 118 5.39 8.63 -9.42
CA PRO A 118 4.08 9.25 -9.37
C PRO A 118 3.51 9.25 -7.95
N CYS A 119 2.82 10.31 -7.60
CA CYS A 119 2.01 10.43 -6.39
C CYS A 119 0.54 10.61 -6.79
N TYR A 120 -0.22 9.51 -6.80
CA TYR A 120 -1.61 9.51 -7.21
C TYR A 120 -2.57 9.75 -6.04
N VAL A 121 -3.63 10.50 -6.33
CA VAL A 121 -4.77 10.71 -5.43
C VAL A 121 -5.98 10.03 -6.05
N HIS A 122 -6.58 9.10 -5.30
CA HIS A 122 -7.66 8.23 -5.76
C HIS A 122 -9.02 8.68 -5.20
N PHE A 123 -9.78 9.45 -5.97
CA PHE A 123 -11.03 10.09 -5.49
C PHE A 123 -12.28 9.18 -5.56
N ASP A 124 -12.11 7.87 -5.66
CA ASP A 124 -13.18 6.88 -5.81
C ASP A 124 -13.62 6.21 -4.49
N TYR A 125 -12.96 6.54 -3.38
CA TYR A 125 -13.32 6.03 -2.04
C TYR A 125 -14.28 6.94 -1.28
N THR A 126 -15.05 6.37 -0.36
CA THR A 126 -16.01 7.10 0.46
C THR A 126 -15.35 7.98 1.51
N LEU A 127 -16.10 8.97 2.01
CA LEU A 127 -15.61 9.87 3.07
C LEU A 127 -15.26 9.15 4.37
N ASP A 128 -15.98 8.07 4.68
CA ASP A 128 -15.72 7.31 5.90
C ASP A 128 -14.46 6.45 5.77
N GLU A 129 -14.20 5.86 4.59
CA GLU A 129 -12.91 5.21 4.30
C GLU A 129 -11.75 6.18 4.48
N TRP A 130 -11.86 7.41 3.95
CA TRP A 130 -10.82 8.44 4.12
C TRP A 130 -10.53 8.80 5.57
N LYS A 131 -11.57 8.98 6.39
CA LYS A 131 -11.38 9.26 7.83
C LYS A 131 -10.68 8.11 8.55
N GLU A 132 -11.06 6.88 8.24
CA GLU A 132 -10.44 5.70 8.85
C GLU A 132 -8.98 5.52 8.41
N TRP A 133 -8.68 5.74 7.13
CA TRP A 133 -7.33 5.68 6.60
C TRP A 133 -6.44 6.77 7.18
N LYS A 134 -6.97 7.98 7.37
CA LYS A 134 -6.23 9.04 8.05
C LYS A 134 -5.86 8.62 9.48
N VAL A 135 -6.79 8.02 10.23
CA VAL A 135 -6.49 7.52 11.58
C VAL A 135 -5.35 6.50 11.56
N LEU A 136 -5.35 5.58 10.59
CA LEU A 136 -4.26 4.60 10.42
C LEU A 136 -2.94 5.26 10.03
N HIS A 137 -2.95 6.15 9.05
CA HIS A 137 -1.78 6.93 8.63
C HIS A 137 -1.16 7.66 9.83
N ASP A 138 -1.96 8.41 10.57
CA ASP A 138 -1.50 9.21 11.71
C ASP A 138 -0.96 8.30 12.82
N TYR A 139 -1.57 7.13 13.05
CA TYR A 139 -1.04 6.11 13.96
C TYR A 139 0.36 5.65 13.55
N PHE A 140 0.57 5.25 12.29
CA PHE A 140 1.87 4.76 11.83
C PHE A 140 2.94 5.85 11.90
N MET A 141 2.60 7.08 11.51
CA MET A 141 3.53 8.21 11.53
C MET A 141 3.91 8.64 12.94
N ASN A 142 3.02 8.47 13.92
CA ASN A 142 3.26 8.81 15.32
C ASN A 142 3.72 7.63 16.19
N TYR A 143 3.83 6.42 15.62
CA TYR A 143 4.18 5.22 16.39
C TYR A 143 5.50 5.37 17.16
N GLU A 144 6.56 5.81 16.47
CA GLU A 144 7.90 5.95 17.08
C GLU A 144 7.93 6.96 18.21
N CYS A 145 7.15 8.04 18.08
CA CYS A 145 6.98 9.03 19.15
C CYS A 145 6.39 8.40 20.41
N ASN A 146 5.59 7.33 20.32
CA ASN A 146 5.01 6.67 21.48
C ASN A 146 5.80 5.45 21.95
N ALA A 147 6.53 4.79 21.04
CA ALA A 147 7.25 3.55 21.32
C ALA A 147 8.68 3.76 21.85
N LYS A 148 9.23 4.98 21.74
CA LYS A 148 10.59 5.33 22.18
C LYS A 148 10.56 6.42 23.24
N ASP A 149 11.40 6.30 24.25
CA ASP A 149 11.61 7.32 25.30
C ASP A 149 12.65 8.40 24.88
N ASP A 150 12.67 8.75 23.59
CA ASP A 150 13.62 9.73 23.05
C ASP A 150 13.14 11.18 23.33
N ALA A 151 14.05 12.02 23.83
CA ALA A 151 13.84 13.45 24.06
C ALA A 151 13.69 14.28 22.78
N GLY A 152 13.98 13.70 21.60
CA GLY A 152 13.85 14.36 20.29
C GLY A 152 12.41 14.54 19.80
N TYR A 153 11.42 13.89 20.41
CA TYR A 153 10.01 14.02 20.01
C TYR A 153 9.24 14.97 20.94
N ASN A 154 8.43 15.85 20.35
CA ASN A 154 7.42 16.58 21.10
C ASN A 154 6.23 15.66 21.41
N LYS A 155 6.30 14.97 22.56
CA LYS A 155 5.29 13.99 23.00
C LYS A 155 3.88 14.57 23.01
N ASP A 156 3.70 15.85 23.33
CA ASP A 156 2.36 16.46 23.38
C ASP A 156 1.68 16.52 22.02
N LYS A 157 2.46 16.56 20.92
CA LYS A 157 1.93 16.64 19.54
C LYS A 157 1.62 15.29 18.90
N CYS A 158 2.19 14.20 19.41
CA CYS A 158 2.09 12.89 18.78
C CYS A 158 1.65 11.78 19.74
N LYS A 159 1.21 12.12 20.96
CA LYS A 159 0.72 11.17 21.95
C LYS A 159 -0.49 10.38 21.44
N ILE A 160 -0.46 9.07 21.67
CA ILE A 160 -1.57 8.16 21.41
C ILE A 160 -2.03 7.60 22.76
N SER A 161 -3.33 7.68 23.02
CA SER A 161 -3.95 7.15 24.24
C SER A 161 -4.35 5.68 24.10
N CYS A 162 -4.60 5.03 25.24
CA CYS A 162 -5.13 3.66 25.28
C CYS A 162 -6.53 3.56 24.67
N GLU A 163 -7.35 4.61 24.80
CA GLU A 163 -8.69 4.66 24.19
C GLU A 163 -8.61 4.68 22.66
N GLU A 164 -7.73 5.52 22.11
CA GLU A 164 -7.49 5.60 20.67
C GLU A 164 -6.97 4.28 20.10
N LEU A 165 -6.10 3.58 20.85
CA LEU A 165 -5.56 2.29 20.42
C LEU A 165 -6.65 1.23 20.19
N ASN A 166 -7.76 1.26 20.93
CA ASN A 166 -8.87 0.32 20.69
C ASN A 166 -9.44 0.53 19.28
N LYS A 167 -9.78 1.77 18.94
CA LYS A 167 -10.29 2.13 17.61
C LYS A 167 -9.27 1.84 16.52
N ILE A 168 -7.99 2.16 16.76
CA ILE A 168 -6.91 1.87 15.81
C ILE A 168 -6.78 0.37 15.57
N ASN A 169 -6.91 -0.47 16.60
CA ASN A 169 -6.83 -1.93 16.46
C ASN A 169 -7.97 -2.50 15.62
N GLU A 170 -9.19 -1.97 15.78
CA GLU A 170 -10.34 -2.33 14.94
C GLU A 170 -10.09 -1.97 13.47
N LEU A 171 -9.59 -0.76 13.20
CA LEU A 171 -9.24 -0.33 11.84
C LEU A 171 -8.08 -1.15 11.26
N TYR A 172 -7.06 -1.44 12.07
CA TYR A 172 -5.94 -2.27 11.66
C TYR A 172 -6.43 -3.67 11.24
N ALA A 173 -7.34 -4.28 12.02
CA ALA A 173 -7.98 -5.55 11.68
C ALA A 173 -8.84 -5.46 10.40
N LYS A 174 -9.57 -4.36 10.22
CA LYS A 174 -10.42 -4.12 9.04
C LYS A 174 -9.60 -4.07 7.75
N TYR A 175 -8.43 -3.42 7.77
CA TYR A 175 -7.68 -3.11 6.55
C TYR A 175 -6.50 -4.04 6.26
N ILE A 176 -5.89 -4.70 7.25
CA ILE A 176 -4.66 -5.49 7.05
C ILE A 176 -4.76 -6.50 5.89
N LYS A 177 -5.90 -7.17 5.72
CA LYS A 177 -6.08 -8.19 4.67
C LYS A 177 -5.99 -7.60 3.25
N ASN A 178 -6.50 -6.40 3.04
CA ASN A 178 -6.55 -5.77 1.72
C ASN A 178 -5.38 -4.81 1.48
N SER A 179 -4.60 -4.52 2.54
CA SER A 179 -3.46 -3.61 2.50
C SER A 179 -2.11 -4.32 2.50
N CYS A 180 -2.08 -5.63 2.80
CA CYS A 180 -0.84 -6.38 2.99
C CYS A 180 -0.83 -7.73 2.30
N THR A 181 0.26 -8.00 1.60
CA THR A 181 0.58 -9.33 1.08
C THR A 181 1.75 -9.91 1.88
N PHE A 182 1.55 -11.05 2.54
CA PHE A 182 2.59 -11.73 3.32
C PHE A 182 3.12 -12.97 2.60
N PHE A 183 4.39 -13.28 2.86
CA PHE A 183 5.09 -14.45 2.34
C PHE A 183 5.54 -15.35 3.49
N SER A 184 5.67 -16.65 3.21
CA SER A 184 5.99 -17.67 4.21
C SER A 184 7.41 -17.54 4.78
N ASN A 185 8.26 -16.72 4.14
CA ASN A 185 9.59 -16.36 4.64
C ASN A 185 9.59 -15.09 5.51
N LYS A 186 8.42 -14.61 5.95
CA LYS A 186 8.20 -13.38 6.73
C LYS A 186 8.39 -12.07 5.95
N ASN A 187 8.69 -12.12 4.65
CA ASN A 187 8.62 -10.93 3.82
C ASN A 187 7.16 -10.48 3.66
N TYR A 188 6.98 -9.21 3.32
CA TYR A 188 5.68 -8.63 3.05
C TYR A 188 5.78 -7.54 1.98
N PHE A 189 4.63 -7.20 1.41
CA PHE A 189 4.46 -6.06 0.52
C PHE A 189 3.31 -5.17 1.01
N ASN A 190 3.54 -3.86 1.04
CA ASN A 190 2.54 -2.85 1.37
C ASN A 190 1.76 -2.51 0.10
N GLU A 191 0.54 -3.02 -0.03
CA GLU A 191 -0.35 -2.72 -1.17
C GLU A 191 -0.93 -1.30 -1.08
N ARG A 192 -0.99 -0.76 0.15
CA ARG A 192 -1.62 0.53 0.48
C ARG A 192 -0.71 1.43 1.33
N PRO A 193 0.50 1.78 0.83
CA PRO A 193 1.47 2.55 1.59
C PRO A 193 1.01 3.98 1.94
N GLU A 194 -0.06 4.47 1.30
CA GLU A 194 -0.68 5.76 1.57
C GLU A 194 -1.32 5.86 2.98
N TYR A 195 -1.70 4.73 3.58
CA TYR A 195 -2.30 4.73 4.93
C TYR A 195 -1.94 3.52 5.79
N PHE A 196 -1.32 2.47 5.23
CA PHE A 196 -1.07 1.23 5.95
C PHE A 196 0.40 0.82 5.95
N ASN A 197 0.86 0.26 7.07
CA ASN A 197 2.17 -0.37 7.20
C ASN A 197 2.04 -1.84 7.64
N CYS A 198 2.55 -2.78 6.83
CA CYS A 198 2.42 -4.21 7.07
C CYS A 198 3.48 -4.80 8.00
N ASP A 199 4.50 -4.01 8.37
CA ASP A 199 5.46 -4.44 9.36
C ASP A 199 4.74 -4.76 10.69
N GLN A 200 4.91 -5.99 11.15
CA GLN A 200 4.28 -6.47 12.38
C GLN A 200 4.79 -5.75 13.63
N LYS A 201 5.90 -5.01 13.54
CA LYS A 201 6.31 -4.04 14.56
C LYS A 201 5.20 -3.02 14.85
N TYR A 202 4.48 -2.55 13.84
CA TYR A 202 3.43 -1.55 13.98
C TYR A 202 2.06 -2.14 14.33
N ASN A 203 1.98 -3.41 14.75
CA ASN A 203 0.73 -3.96 15.26
C ASN A 203 0.29 -3.17 16.52
N PRO A 204 -0.94 -2.63 16.59
CA PRO A 204 -1.40 -1.80 17.72
C PRO A 204 -1.26 -2.48 19.09
N HIS A 205 -1.29 -3.80 19.13
CA HIS A 205 -1.05 -4.58 20.34
C HIS A 205 0.34 -4.34 20.95
N ASN A 206 1.36 -4.13 20.13
CA ASN A 206 2.72 -3.86 20.62
C ASN A 206 2.77 -2.54 21.38
N LEU A 207 2.13 -1.49 20.83
CA LEU A 207 2.07 -0.19 21.49
C LEU A 207 1.16 -0.21 22.72
N TYR A 208 0.06 -0.96 22.66
CA TYR A 208 -0.84 -1.16 23.81
C TYR A 208 -0.11 -1.75 25.02
N LEU A 209 0.71 -2.77 24.81
CA LEU A 209 1.55 -3.35 25.88
C LEU A 209 2.62 -2.36 26.36
N HIS A 210 3.28 -1.67 25.43
CA HIS A 210 4.32 -0.70 25.77
C HIS A 210 3.79 0.44 26.65
N LEU A 211 2.60 0.96 26.36
CA LEU A 211 1.93 2.02 27.13
C LEU A 211 1.25 1.52 28.42
N LYS A 212 1.37 0.22 28.72
CA LYS A 212 0.78 -0.46 29.88
C LYS A 212 -0.73 -0.25 29.99
N CYS A 213 -1.42 -0.28 28.85
CA CYS A 213 -2.86 -0.05 28.80
C CYS A 213 -3.66 -1.16 29.48
N ASN A 214 -3.14 -2.38 29.50
CA ASN A 214 -3.67 -3.52 30.24
C ASN A 214 -3.71 -3.31 31.76
N GLU A 215 -2.80 -2.51 32.32
CA GLU A 215 -2.81 -2.17 33.74
C GLU A 215 -3.88 -1.11 34.05
N LYS A 216 -4.16 -0.22 33.08
CA LYS A 216 -5.12 0.88 33.21
C LYS A 216 -6.57 0.44 32.95
N GLU A 217 -6.75 -0.54 32.06
CA GLU A 217 -8.05 -1.05 31.64
C GLU A 217 -8.06 -2.60 31.65
N PRO A 218 -7.88 -3.25 32.82
CA PRO A 218 -7.67 -4.71 32.90
C PRO A 218 -8.85 -5.56 32.42
N GLU A 219 -10.06 -4.98 32.39
CA GLU A 219 -11.28 -5.67 31.94
C GLU A 219 -11.43 -5.66 30.41
N LYS A 220 -10.71 -4.78 29.68
CA LYS A 220 -10.81 -4.69 28.23
C LYS A 220 -9.87 -5.68 27.56
N LEU A 221 -10.46 -6.63 26.82
CA LEU A 221 -9.71 -7.59 26.02
C LEU A 221 -9.15 -6.91 24.76
N PHE A 222 -7.85 -6.62 24.75
CA PHE A 222 -7.14 -6.13 23.57
C PHE A 222 -6.47 -7.30 22.82
N ARG A 223 -7.07 -7.75 21.72
CA ARG A 223 -6.52 -8.88 20.95
C ARG A 223 -5.48 -8.39 19.95
N LYS A 224 -4.37 -9.12 19.87
CA LYS A 224 -3.42 -8.99 18.77
C LYS A 224 -4.10 -9.39 17.45
N VAL A 225 -3.99 -8.52 16.45
CA VAL A 225 -4.47 -8.83 15.09
C VAL A 225 -3.41 -9.70 14.41
N GLU A 226 -3.80 -10.89 13.97
CA GLU A 226 -2.90 -11.78 13.24
C GLU A 226 -2.82 -11.38 11.75
N PRO A 227 -1.64 -11.49 11.12
CA PRO A 227 -1.52 -11.26 9.69
C PRO A 227 -2.33 -12.28 8.89
N PRO A 228 -2.81 -11.93 7.68
CA PRO A 228 -3.44 -12.90 6.80
C PRO A 228 -2.46 -14.01 6.42
N GLN A 229 -3.01 -15.17 6.01
CA GLN A 229 -2.21 -16.29 5.53
C GLN A 229 -1.32 -15.85 4.37
N SER A 230 -0.08 -16.33 4.36
CA SER A 230 0.85 -16.00 3.30
C SER A 230 0.36 -16.48 1.93
N ILE A 231 0.58 -15.66 0.90
CA ILE A 231 0.08 -15.94 -0.45
C ILE A 231 0.74 -17.19 -1.09
N ASP A 232 1.96 -17.51 -0.66
CA ASP A 232 2.75 -18.65 -1.10
C ASP A 232 2.57 -19.90 -0.21
N HIS A 233 1.68 -19.85 0.80
CA HIS A 233 1.49 -20.93 1.77
C HIS A 233 1.28 -22.29 1.10
N TYR A 234 0.36 -22.36 0.12
CA TYR A 234 0.01 -23.61 -0.53
C TYR A 234 1.14 -24.13 -1.43
N SER A 235 1.81 -23.24 -2.16
CA SER A 235 2.97 -23.58 -2.99
C SER A 235 4.12 -24.13 -2.15
N LYS A 236 4.40 -23.50 -1.01
CA LYS A 236 5.41 -23.97 -0.06
C LYS A 236 5.04 -25.33 0.54
N TYR A 237 3.80 -25.49 0.98
CA TYR A 237 3.30 -26.76 1.52
C TYR A 237 3.46 -27.92 0.51
N ILE A 238 3.08 -27.71 -0.76
CA ILE A 238 3.26 -28.73 -1.80
C ILE A 238 4.75 -29.06 -2.01
N THR A 239 5.61 -28.03 -2.00
CA THR A 239 7.05 -28.20 -2.20
C THR A 239 7.66 -29.04 -1.08
N GLU A 240 7.33 -28.72 0.18
CA GLU A 240 7.75 -29.49 1.35
C GLU A 240 7.27 -30.94 1.29
N LYS A 241 6.00 -31.16 0.95
CA LYS A 241 5.44 -32.53 0.79
C LYS A 241 6.13 -33.33 -0.32
N SER A 242 6.44 -32.68 -1.44
CA SER A 242 7.17 -33.30 -2.56
C SER A 242 8.60 -33.66 -2.16
N GLU A 243 9.29 -32.80 -1.42
CA GLU A 243 10.63 -33.08 -0.91
C GLU A 243 10.65 -34.22 0.11
N GLU A 244 9.69 -34.25 1.04
CA GLU A 244 9.50 -35.37 1.98
C GLU A 244 9.34 -36.69 1.22
N GLN A 245 8.49 -36.72 0.19
CA GLN A 245 8.26 -37.91 -0.63
C GLN A 245 9.52 -38.33 -1.41
N ARG A 246 10.26 -37.37 -1.98
CA ARG A 246 11.52 -37.64 -2.68
C ARG A 246 12.58 -38.22 -1.76
N LEU A 247 12.70 -37.70 -0.53
CA LEU A 247 13.63 -38.19 0.48
C LEU A 247 13.25 -39.60 0.95
N LEU A 248 11.95 -39.87 1.14
CA LEU A 248 11.46 -41.21 1.46
C LEU A 248 11.84 -42.22 0.37
N TYR A 249 11.61 -41.89 -0.90
CA TYR A 249 11.98 -42.75 -2.03
C TYR A 249 13.49 -43.00 -2.09
N LYS A 250 14.32 -41.97 -1.91
CA LYS A 250 15.79 -42.11 -1.86
C LYS A 250 16.24 -43.04 -0.74
N ASN A 251 15.63 -42.95 0.44
CA ASN A 251 15.96 -43.81 1.57
C ASN A 251 15.56 -45.27 1.31
N VAL A 252 14.38 -45.51 0.74
CA VAL A 252 13.96 -46.86 0.32
C VAL A 252 14.91 -47.43 -0.73
N ALA A 253 15.24 -46.66 -1.78
CA ALA A 253 16.19 -47.08 -2.81
C ALA A 253 17.60 -47.35 -2.27
N ASN A 254 18.04 -46.63 -1.23
CA ASN A 254 19.32 -46.90 -0.57
C ASN A 254 19.28 -48.14 0.34
N THR A 255 18.10 -48.48 0.88
CA THR A 255 17.89 -49.66 1.75
C THR A 255 17.79 -50.94 0.92
N PHE A 256 17.19 -50.85 -0.28
CA PHE A 256 17.20 -51.89 -1.30
C PHE A 256 18.31 -51.59 -2.31
N ARG A 257 19.55 -51.97 -2.00
CA ARG A 257 20.63 -51.98 -3.00
C ARG A 257 20.62 -53.36 -3.68
N PRO A 258 19.92 -53.60 -4.81
CA PRO A 258 20.29 -54.72 -5.65
C PRO A 258 21.68 -54.40 -6.22
N SER A 259 22.54 -55.40 -6.23
CA SER A 259 23.81 -55.39 -6.95
C SER A 259 23.53 -55.30 -8.45
N GLU A 260 23.19 -54.12 -8.96
CA GLU A 260 23.32 -53.67 -10.35
C GLU A 260 22.71 -52.28 -10.48
N GLU A 261 23.56 -51.30 -10.83
CA GLU A 261 23.18 -49.94 -11.17
C GLU A 261 22.46 -49.97 -12.53
N LYS A 262 21.12 -50.12 -12.52
CA LYS A 262 20.30 -49.87 -13.70
C LYS A 262 19.79 -48.44 -13.63
N GLU A 263 20.24 -47.62 -14.58
CA GLU A 263 19.74 -46.28 -14.82
C GLU A 263 18.21 -46.29 -14.80
N VAL A 264 17.60 -45.47 -13.93
CA VAL A 264 16.15 -45.31 -13.88
C VAL A 264 15.74 -44.65 -15.21
N PRO A 265 14.98 -45.32 -16.08
CA PRO A 265 14.66 -44.76 -17.39
C PRO A 265 13.81 -43.50 -17.23
N LEU A 266 14.05 -42.50 -18.08
CA LEU A 266 13.36 -41.20 -18.08
C LEU A 266 11.82 -41.33 -18.12
N THR A 267 11.33 -42.48 -18.58
CA THR A 267 9.92 -42.90 -18.61
C THR A 267 9.29 -43.11 -17.23
N SER A 268 10.08 -43.09 -16.15
CA SER A 268 9.59 -43.23 -14.76
C SER A 268 9.10 -41.89 -14.19
N ASP A 269 9.42 -40.77 -14.84
CA ASP A 269 8.99 -39.45 -14.42
C ASP A 269 7.53 -39.21 -14.84
N PRO A 270 6.62 -38.92 -13.89
CA PRO A 270 5.21 -38.64 -14.18
C PRO A 270 5.03 -37.45 -15.14
N PHE A 271 5.85 -36.41 -15.02
CA PHE A 271 5.83 -35.25 -15.89
C PHE A 271 6.27 -35.61 -17.31
N TYR A 272 7.35 -36.39 -17.45
CA TYR A 272 7.81 -36.86 -18.76
C TYR A 272 6.76 -37.74 -19.47
N THR A 273 6.08 -38.60 -18.71
CA THR A 273 5.02 -39.48 -19.22
C THR A 273 3.81 -38.65 -19.69
N ILE A 274 3.36 -37.68 -18.90
CA ILE A 274 2.24 -36.79 -19.26
C ILE A 274 2.58 -35.96 -20.50
N VAL A 275 3.77 -35.34 -20.52
CA VAL A 275 4.21 -34.49 -21.62
C VAL A 275 4.36 -35.30 -22.92
N SER A 276 4.97 -36.49 -22.84
CA SER A 276 5.11 -37.39 -24.00
C SER A 276 3.74 -37.85 -24.53
N GLY A 277 2.77 -38.10 -23.65
CA GLY A 277 1.39 -38.41 -24.02
C GLY A 277 0.70 -37.27 -24.76
N ILE A 278 0.84 -36.03 -24.28
CA ILE A 278 0.25 -34.84 -24.92
C ILE A 278 0.87 -34.61 -26.31
N PHE A 279 2.20 -34.69 -26.44
CA PHE A 279 2.87 -34.53 -27.73
C PHE A 279 2.53 -35.64 -28.72
N GLY A 280 2.38 -36.89 -28.25
CA GLY A 280 1.91 -38.00 -29.07
C GLY A 280 0.51 -37.78 -29.64
N LEU A 281 -0.43 -37.30 -28.80
CA LEU A 281 -1.79 -36.97 -29.25
C LEU A 281 -1.80 -35.82 -30.26
N LEU A 282 -1.04 -34.76 -30.01
CA LEU A 282 -0.91 -33.63 -30.94
C LEU A 282 -0.31 -34.05 -32.29
N GLY A 283 0.72 -34.90 -32.27
CA GLY A 283 1.30 -35.48 -33.48
C GLY A 283 0.30 -36.28 -34.30
N MET A 284 -0.52 -37.11 -33.64
CA MET A 284 -1.59 -37.86 -34.30
C MET A 284 -2.62 -36.93 -34.97
N PHE A 285 -3.07 -35.88 -34.27
CA PHE A 285 -3.99 -34.89 -34.86
C PHE A 285 -3.41 -34.17 -36.09
N LEU A 286 -2.13 -33.83 -36.05
CA LEU A 286 -1.45 -33.22 -37.19
C LEU A 286 -1.39 -34.17 -38.39
N VAL A 287 -1.05 -35.44 -38.17
CA VAL A 287 -1.01 -36.47 -39.23
C VAL A 287 -2.40 -36.67 -39.84
N PHE A 288 -3.45 -36.80 -39.02
CA PHE A 288 -4.84 -36.89 -39.52
C PHE A 288 -5.22 -35.68 -40.37
N SER A 289 -4.79 -34.47 -39.97
CA SER A 289 -5.08 -33.23 -40.71
C SER A 289 -4.42 -33.18 -42.11
N PHE A 290 -3.31 -33.88 -42.33
CA PHE A 290 -2.68 -34.00 -43.64
C PHE A 290 -3.38 -35.01 -44.57
N PHE A 291 -4.05 -36.02 -44.01
CA PHE A 291 -4.77 -37.05 -44.77
C PHE A 291 -6.25 -36.73 -45.01
N THR A 292 -6.82 -35.77 -44.28
CA THR A 292 -8.19 -35.26 -44.50
C THR A 292 -8.24 -34.01 -45.39
N LYS A 293 -7.25 -33.85 -46.28
CA LYS A 293 -7.20 -32.77 -47.27
C LYS A 293 -7.27 -33.32 -48.68
#